data_AF-A0AAX2V0L7-F1
#
_entry.id   AF-A0AAX2V0L7-F1
#
_cell.length_a   1.000
_cell.length_b   1.000
_cell.length_c   1.000
_cell.angle_alpha   90.00
_cell.angle_beta   90.00
_cell.angle_gamma   90.00
#
_symmetry.space_group_name_H-M   'P 1'
#
loop_
_entity.id
_entity.type
_entity.pdbx_description
1 polymer ?
#
loop_
_entity_poly.entity_id
_entity_poly.type
_entity_poly.pdbx_seq_one_letter_code
_entity_poly.pdbx_strand_id
1 'polypeptide(L)'
;MTKAKKWKIGIIVFLGLVATVFIAIGEGRFWKYQQNYIPDGTYQMVKYEAKSAYSNELINWTERGENNDSLYEDFIVVENMKSQFYYVFVGDGEPFVSPFEHDEKLPQTFDPHTGTLKQDLTPSEYGNKVHSNLQKFNKDGGQFRKWREISTSECVEDYKRMLKRKRTYEKRPKGFAINVYDTNGNISSRRVFERLSSSEAEDLHLDYEGAYKFVKESRFDWQTESDFLIWR
;
A
#
# COMPACT_ATOMS: atom_id res chain seq x y z
N MET A 1 2.32 54.77 37.17
CA MET A 1 2.06 54.24 35.80
C MET A 1 0.57 54.32 35.50
N THR A 2 0.19 55.02 34.43
CA THR A 2 -1.22 55.12 33.98
C THR A 2 -1.76 53.78 33.49
N LYS A 3 -3.06 53.50 33.67
CA LYS A 3 -3.74 52.25 33.24
C LYS A 3 -3.39 51.87 31.78
N ALA A 4 -3.26 52.86 30.90
CA ALA A 4 -2.89 52.68 29.50
C ALA A 4 -1.50 52.04 29.29
N LYS A 5 -0.50 52.35 30.14
CA LYS A 5 0.84 51.75 30.05
C LYS A 5 0.85 50.27 30.46
N LYS A 6 0.03 49.89 31.46
CA LYS A 6 -0.08 48.49 31.91
C LYS A 6 -0.76 47.59 30.86
N TRP A 7 -1.78 48.10 30.17
CA TRP A 7 -2.46 47.35 29.11
C TRP A 7 -1.54 47.07 27.92
N LYS A 8 -0.77 48.06 27.44
CA LYS A 8 0.19 47.87 26.34
C LYS A 8 1.22 46.77 26.64
N ILE A 9 1.72 46.71 27.87
CA ILE A 9 2.65 45.65 28.30
C ILE A 9 1.94 44.28 28.30
N GLY A 10 0.71 44.21 28.82
CA GLY A 10 -0.09 42.97 28.81
C GLY A 10 -0.34 42.42 27.40
N ILE A 11 -0.61 43.28 26.42
CA ILE A 11 -0.80 42.87 25.01
C ILE A 11 0.51 42.32 24.42
N ILE A 12 1.65 42.98 24.66
CA ILE A 12 2.94 42.52 24.12
C ILE A 12 3.32 41.16 24.72
N VAL A 13 3.14 40.97 26.03
CA VAL A 13 3.39 39.69 26.70
C VAL A 13 2.46 38.60 26.15
N PHE A 14 1.17 38.91 25.97
CA PHE A 14 0.22 37.97 25.39
C PHE A 14 0.59 37.58 23.94
N LEU A 15 0.91 38.55 23.08
CA LEU A 15 1.35 38.29 21.71
C LEU A 15 2.66 37.49 21.65
N GLY A 16 3.62 37.79 22.53
CA GLY A 16 4.87 37.04 22.62
C GLY A 16 4.66 35.58 23.06
N LEU A 17 3.73 35.34 23.98
CA LEU A 17 3.36 33.99 24.42
C LEU A 17 2.66 33.23 23.29
N VAL A 18 1.73 33.88 22.59
CA VAL A 18 1.04 33.30 21.42
C VAL A 18 2.03 32.94 20.31
N ALA A 19 2.98 33.83 19.98
CA ALA A 19 4.00 33.55 18.98
C ALA A 19 4.89 32.36 19.35
N THR A 20 5.32 32.27 20.61
CA THR A 20 6.12 31.14 21.12
C THR A 20 5.37 29.81 20.98
N VAL A 21 4.07 29.79 21.31
CA VAL A 21 3.22 28.59 21.15
C VAL A 21 3.10 28.18 19.68
N PHE A 22 2.92 29.14 18.76
CA PHE A 22 2.87 28.84 17.33
C PHE A 22 4.20 28.31 16.77
N ILE A 23 5.33 28.86 17.22
CA ILE A 23 6.67 28.36 16.85
C ILE A 23 6.81 26.91 17.34
N ALA A 24 6.51 26.64 18.61
CA ALA A 24 6.61 25.29 19.16
C ALA A 24 5.70 24.28 18.44
N ILE A 25 4.47 24.66 18.08
CA ILE A 25 3.56 23.81 17.30
C ILE A 25 4.10 23.59 15.89
N GLY A 26 4.62 24.64 15.25
CA GLY A 26 5.22 24.58 13.91
C GLY A 26 6.44 23.67 13.87
N GLU A 27 7.36 23.84 14.81
CA GLU A 27 8.55 23.01 15.00
C GLU A 27 8.17 21.55 15.25
N GLY A 28 7.23 21.29 16.17
CA GLY A 28 6.78 19.93 16.47
C GLY A 28 6.18 19.21 15.24
N ARG A 29 5.39 19.92 14.42
CA ARG A 29 4.84 19.36 13.17
C ARG A 29 5.94 19.12 12.13
N PHE A 30 6.88 20.05 12.00
CA PHE A 30 8.01 19.93 11.08
C PHE A 30 8.91 18.73 11.42
N TRP A 31 9.30 18.58 12.69
CA TRP A 31 10.14 17.47 13.13
C TRP A 31 9.44 16.12 12.93
N LYS A 32 8.14 16.05 13.24
CA LYS A 32 7.36 14.83 13.01
C LYS A 32 7.27 14.49 11.52
N TYR A 33 7.11 15.50 10.66
CA TYR A 33 7.17 15.30 9.22
C TYR A 33 8.52 14.71 8.80
N GLN A 34 9.64 15.32 9.20
CA GLN A 34 10.99 14.85 8.85
C GLN A 34 11.28 13.43 9.36
N GLN A 35 10.79 13.12 10.56
CA GLN A 35 10.93 11.80 11.16
C GLN A 35 10.24 10.70 10.35
N ASN A 36 9.08 11.00 9.77
CA ASN A 36 8.30 10.02 9.01
C ASN A 36 8.43 10.17 7.48
N TYR A 37 9.14 11.18 7.00
CA TYR A 37 9.34 11.37 5.57
C TYR A 37 10.07 10.15 4.96
N ILE A 38 9.45 9.56 3.93
CA ILE A 38 9.99 8.47 3.13
C ILE A 38 10.50 9.06 1.82
N PRO A 39 11.81 8.97 1.51
CA PRO A 39 12.35 9.47 0.26
C PRO A 39 11.76 8.75 -0.96
N ASP A 40 11.73 9.44 -2.09
CA ASP A 40 11.31 8.86 -3.36
C ASP A 40 12.22 7.69 -3.77
N GLY A 41 11.63 6.67 -4.38
CA GLY A 41 12.35 5.51 -4.88
C GLY A 41 11.56 4.20 -4.78
N THR A 42 12.21 3.12 -5.20
CA THR A 42 11.65 1.77 -5.14
C THR A 42 12.17 1.03 -3.91
N TYR A 43 11.28 0.35 -3.23
CA TYR A 43 11.58 -0.42 -2.05
C TYR A 43 11.04 -1.85 -2.20
N GLN A 44 11.91 -2.84 -2.02
CA GLN A 44 11.54 -4.26 -2.10
C GLN A 44 11.22 -4.81 -0.72
N MET A 45 10.20 -5.67 -0.64
CA MET A 45 9.87 -6.36 0.59
C MET A 45 10.95 -7.38 0.94
N VAL A 46 11.55 -7.25 2.12
CA VAL A 46 12.55 -8.19 2.64
C VAL A 46 12.00 -9.09 3.74
N LYS A 47 10.86 -8.72 4.31
CA LYS A 47 10.20 -9.50 5.37
C LYS A 47 8.69 -9.32 5.33
N TYR A 48 7.97 -10.42 5.47
CA TYR A 48 6.53 -10.43 5.61
C TYR A 48 6.14 -11.29 6.80
N GLU A 49 5.44 -10.70 7.75
CA GLU A 49 4.92 -11.39 8.92
C GLU A 49 3.40 -11.24 8.95
N ALA A 50 2.68 -12.33 9.18
CA ALA A 50 1.22 -12.31 9.29
C ALA A 50 0.72 -13.43 10.20
N LYS A 51 -0.41 -13.18 10.86
CA LYS A 51 -1.11 -14.22 11.61
C LYS A 51 -1.61 -15.30 10.66
N SER A 52 -1.51 -16.56 11.06
CA SER A 52 -2.11 -17.67 10.32
C SER A 52 -3.53 -17.96 10.81
N ALA A 53 -4.26 -18.81 10.09
CA ALA A 53 -5.56 -19.29 10.55
C ALA A 53 -5.47 -20.11 11.86
N TYR A 54 -4.27 -20.59 12.22
CA TYR A 54 -4.04 -21.52 13.32
C TYR A 54 -3.29 -20.90 14.50
N SER A 55 -2.73 -19.69 14.34
CA SER A 55 -1.98 -19.01 15.39
C SER A 55 -2.24 -17.51 15.38
N ASN A 56 -2.39 -16.96 16.59
CA ASN A 56 -2.46 -15.52 16.81
C ASN A 56 -1.07 -14.84 16.80
N GLU A 57 0.00 -15.63 16.70
CA GLU A 57 1.37 -15.13 16.57
C GLU A 57 1.66 -14.72 15.12
N LEU A 58 2.54 -13.73 14.96
CA LEU A 58 3.02 -13.33 13.65
C LEU A 58 4.05 -14.36 13.17
N ILE A 59 3.73 -15.07 12.09
CA ILE A 59 4.62 -16.04 11.45
C ILE A 59 5.37 -15.31 10.34
N ASN A 60 6.67 -15.61 10.19
CA ASN A 60 7.46 -15.11 9.07
C ASN A 60 7.14 -15.90 7.80
N TRP A 61 6.57 -15.23 6.80
CA TRP A 61 6.17 -15.79 5.50
C TRP A 61 7.22 -15.55 4.41
N THR A 62 8.33 -14.85 4.69
CA THR A 62 9.47 -14.78 3.76
C THR A 62 10.47 -15.91 3.94
N GLU A 63 10.38 -16.68 5.02
CA GLU A 63 11.19 -17.89 5.18
C GLU A 63 10.53 -19.05 4.42
N ARG A 64 11.26 -19.59 3.45
CA ARG A 64 10.84 -20.79 2.71
C ARG A 64 10.88 -21.97 3.67
N GLY A 65 9.71 -22.49 4.06
CA GLY A 65 9.63 -23.80 4.70
C GLY A 65 10.13 -24.91 3.77
N GLU A 66 10.47 -26.09 4.30
CA GLU A 66 10.99 -27.23 3.53
C GLU A 66 10.13 -27.65 2.32
N ASN A 67 8.85 -27.25 2.28
CA ASN A 67 7.87 -27.56 1.24
C ASN A 67 7.19 -26.32 0.60
N ASN A 68 7.70 -25.09 0.82
CA ASN A 68 7.06 -23.89 0.26
C ASN A 68 7.58 -23.58 -1.15
N ASP A 69 6.78 -23.88 -2.16
CA ASP A 69 7.07 -23.56 -3.56
C ASP A 69 6.84 -22.08 -3.88
N SER A 70 6.27 -21.30 -2.95
CA SER A 70 5.77 -19.97 -3.23
C SER A 70 6.16 -18.88 -2.21
N LEU A 71 6.63 -17.73 -2.71
CA LEU A 71 6.99 -16.55 -1.91
C LEU A 71 6.37 -15.27 -2.48
N TYR A 72 6.14 -14.29 -1.60
CA TYR A 72 5.78 -12.93 -2.01
C TYR A 72 7.05 -12.08 -2.13
N GLU A 73 7.27 -11.49 -3.29
CA GLU A 73 8.40 -10.60 -3.60
C GLU A 73 7.91 -9.19 -3.96
N ASP A 74 6.88 -8.74 -3.23
CA ASP A 74 6.26 -7.45 -3.44
C ASP A 74 7.27 -6.29 -3.38
N PHE A 75 6.99 -5.23 -4.14
CA PHE A 75 7.73 -3.97 -4.03
C PHE A 75 6.79 -2.78 -4.09
N ILE A 76 7.30 -1.63 -3.66
CA ILE A 76 6.55 -0.39 -3.57
C ILE A 76 7.39 0.75 -4.14
N VAL A 77 6.78 1.51 -5.05
CA VAL A 77 7.36 2.74 -5.58
C VAL A 77 6.77 3.89 -4.78
N VAL A 78 7.62 4.75 -4.25
CA VAL A 78 7.24 5.95 -3.50
C VAL A 78 7.65 7.18 -4.30
N GLU A 79 6.73 8.11 -4.50
CA GLU A 79 6.96 9.42 -5.10
C GLU A 79 6.13 10.46 -4.38
N ASN A 80 6.79 11.47 -3.79
CA ASN A 80 6.15 12.56 -3.08
C ASN A 80 5.14 12.08 -2.01
N MET A 81 5.57 11.12 -1.19
CA MET A 81 4.76 10.44 -0.16
C MET A 81 3.51 9.72 -0.68
N LYS A 82 3.29 9.67 -1.99
CA LYS A 82 2.37 8.74 -2.63
C LYS A 82 3.11 7.48 -3.00
N SER A 83 2.37 6.41 -3.19
CA SER A 83 2.97 5.14 -3.50
C SER A 83 2.06 4.24 -4.30
N GLN A 84 2.71 3.38 -5.08
CA GLN A 84 2.09 2.30 -5.81
C GLN A 84 2.68 0.98 -5.32
N PHE A 85 1.81 0.09 -4.88
CA PHE A 85 2.17 -1.27 -4.49
C PHE A 85 2.14 -2.20 -5.70
N TYR A 86 3.12 -3.09 -5.80
CA TYR A 86 3.29 -4.08 -6.85
C TYR A 86 3.37 -5.46 -6.22
N TYR A 87 2.47 -6.34 -6.64
CA TYR A 87 2.36 -7.69 -6.10
C TYR A 87 3.11 -8.65 -7.01
N VAL A 88 4.02 -9.43 -6.43
CA VAL A 88 4.79 -10.45 -7.14
C VAL A 88 4.75 -11.73 -6.35
N PHE A 89 4.31 -12.80 -7.02
CA PHE A 89 4.28 -14.13 -6.46
C PHE A 89 5.32 -14.96 -7.20
N VAL A 90 6.27 -15.58 -6.49
CA VAL A 90 7.25 -16.47 -7.12
C VAL A 90 6.85 -17.89 -6.80
N GLY A 91 6.46 -18.68 -7.81
CA GLY A 91 6.10 -20.09 -7.70
C GLY A 91 7.05 -20.96 -8.52
N ASP A 92 7.54 -22.07 -7.97
CA ASP A 92 8.49 -22.98 -8.66
C ASP A 92 9.77 -22.28 -9.18
N GLY A 93 10.13 -21.14 -8.59
CA GLY A 93 11.28 -20.32 -9.01
C GLY A 93 10.99 -19.34 -10.15
N GLU A 94 9.75 -19.26 -10.65
CA GLU A 94 9.35 -18.31 -11.68
C GLU A 94 8.44 -17.20 -11.11
N PRO A 95 8.68 -15.92 -11.47
CA PRO A 95 7.80 -14.84 -11.07
C PRO A 95 6.48 -14.89 -11.83
N PHE A 96 5.40 -14.81 -11.08
CA PHE A 96 4.04 -14.67 -11.56
C PHE A 96 3.48 -13.31 -11.10
N VAL A 97 3.04 -12.54 -12.09
CA VAL A 97 2.35 -11.27 -11.86
C VAL A 97 0.90 -11.44 -12.30
N SER A 98 -0.03 -11.29 -11.34
CA SER A 98 -1.45 -11.32 -11.66
C SER A 98 -1.81 -10.14 -12.56
N PRO A 99 -2.42 -10.37 -13.75
CA PRO A 99 -2.88 -9.27 -14.59
C PRO A 99 -3.93 -8.39 -13.88
N PHE A 100 -4.65 -8.93 -12.89
CA PHE A 100 -5.56 -8.16 -12.06
C PHE A 100 -4.82 -7.14 -11.25
N GLU A 101 -3.94 -7.60 -10.37
CA GLU A 101 -3.21 -6.77 -9.42
C GLU A 101 -2.34 -5.74 -10.15
N HIS A 102 -1.76 -6.16 -11.29
CA HIS A 102 -1.00 -5.29 -12.18
C HIS A 102 -1.83 -4.12 -12.71
N ASP A 103 -3.03 -4.36 -13.25
CA ASP A 103 -3.88 -3.31 -13.83
C ASP A 103 -4.67 -2.54 -12.76
N GLU A 104 -4.95 -3.18 -11.62
CA GLU A 104 -5.71 -2.64 -10.49
C GLU A 104 -4.96 -1.54 -9.75
N LYS A 105 -3.62 -1.47 -9.83
CA LYS A 105 -2.74 -0.41 -9.29
C LYS A 105 -3.42 0.48 -8.25
N LEU A 106 -3.31 0.11 -6.97
CA LEU A 106 -3.93 0.80 -5.84
C LEU A 106 -3.02 1.91 -5.27
N PRO A 107 -3.28 3.20 -5.57
CA PRO A 107 -2.50 4.30 -5.03
C PRO A 107 -2.73 4.47 -3.53
N GLN A 108 -1.65 4.72 -2.81
CA GLN A 108 -1.62 4.92 -1.36
C GLN A 108 -0.83 6.15 -0.98
N THR A 109 -1.28 6.87 0.04
CA THR A 109 -0.58 8.04 0.58
C THR A 109 -0.07 7.79 1.99
N PHE A 110 1.23 8.00 2.19
CA PHE A 110 1.87 8.09 3.49
C PHE A 110 1.59 9.46 4.10
N ASP A 111 1.06 9.48 5.32
CA ASP A 111 0.87 10.70 6.10
C ASP A 111 2.02 10.85 7.12
N PRO A 112 3.01 11.73 6.87
CA PRO A 112 4.16 11.92 7.76
C PRO A 112 3.82 12.62 9.07
N HIS A 113 2.68 13.28 9.19
CA HIS A 113 2.27 13.89 10.46
C HIS A 113 1.67 12.89 11.43
N THR A 114 1.07 11.81 10.91
CA THR A 114 0.40 10.80 11.73
C THR A 114 1.11 9.44 11.73
N GLY A 115 2.01 9.19 10.78
CA GLY A 115 2.61 7.87 10.57
C GLY A 115 1.60 6.85 10.06
N THR A 116 0.54 7.31 9.38
CA THR A 116 -0.52 6.44 8.84
C THR A 116 -0.40 6.29 7.33
N LEU A 117 -0.87 5.16 6.81
CA LEU A 117 -0.92 4.87 5.38
C LEU A 117 -2.38 4.74 4.97
N LYS A 118 -2.80 5.44 3.93
CA LYS A 118 -4.19 5.46 3.45
C LYS A 118 -4.26 5.03 2.00
N GLN A 119 -5.36 4.37 1.64
CA GLN A 119 -5.70 4.13 0.25
C GLN A 119 -6.40 5.36 -0.31
N ASP A 120 -6.07 5.75 -1.53
CA ASP A 120 -6.56 7.02 -2.10
C ASP A 120 -7.91 6.88 -2.83
N LEU A 121 -8.28 5.66 -3.24
CA LEU A 121 -9.53 5.43 -3.98
C LEU A 121 -10.73 5.28 -3.03
N THR A 122 -11.86 5.87 -3.41
CA THR A 122 -13.16 5.52 -2.84
C THR A 122 -13.61 4.14 -3.31
N PRO A 123 -14.53 3.45 -2.60
CA PRO A 123 -15.08 2.17 -3.07
C PRO A 123 -15.72 2.22 -4.45
N SER A 124 -16.29 3.37 -4.84
CA SER A 124 -16.89 3.57 -6.16
C SER A 124 -15.83 3.69 -7.26
N GLU A 125 -14.80 4.52 -7.05
CA GLU A 125 -13.68 4.64 -7.99
C GLU A 125 -12.95 3.31 -8.15
N TYR A 126 -12.75 2.61 -7.04
CA TYR A 126 -12.20 1.26 -7.03
C TYR A 126 -13.05 0.28 -7.85
N GLY A 127 -14.37 0.24 -7.61
CA GLY A 127 -15.29 -0.61 -8.36
C GLY A 127 -15.29 -0.31 -9.85
N ASN A 128 -15.26 0.96 -10.25
CA ASN A 128 -15.15 1.35 -11.65
C ASN A 128 -13.85 0.86 -12.29
N LYS A 129 -12.74 0.88 -11.54
CA LYS A 129 -11.44 0.39 -12.01
C LYS A 129 -11.44 -1.12 -12.21
N VAL A 130 -11.91 -1.88 -11.23
CA VAL A 130 -12.08 -3.34 -11.32
C VAL A 130 -12.98 -3.69 -12.51
N HIS A 131 -14.13 -3.02 -12.62
CA HIS A 131 -15.07 -3.24 -13.71
C HIS A 131 -14.44 -2.99 -15.08
N SER A 132 -13.72 -1.88 -15.24
CA SER A 132 -13.03 -1.52 -16.49
C SER A 132 -11.94 -2.54 -16.83
N ASN A 133 -11.15 -2.98 -15.85
CA ASN A 133 -10.13 -4.00 -16.08
C ASN A 133 -10.76 -5.33 -16.53
N LEU A 134 -11.82 -5.79 -15.86
CA LEU A 134 -12.55 -6.99 -16.24
C LEU A 134 -13.20 -6.90 -17.63
N GLN A 135 -13.59 -5.71 -18.09
CA GLN A 135 -14.13 -5.53 -19.45
C GLN A 135 -13.10 -5.81 -20.55
N LYS A 136 -11.80 -5.51 -20.32
CA LYS A 136 -10.74 -5.72 -21.32
C LYS A 136 -10.61 -7.19 -21.75
N PHE A 137 -11.03 -8.12 -20.89
CA PHE A 137 -10.92 -9.57 -21.14
C PHE A 137 -12.18 -10.15 -21.81
N ASN A 138 -13.24 -9.38 -21.97
CA ASN A 138 -14.50 -9.85 -22.54
C ASN A 138 -14.48 -9.81 -24.07
N LYS A 139 -13.78 -10.77 -24.69
CA LYS A 139 -13.82 -10.97 -26.16
C LYS A 139 -15.15 -11.58 -26.65
N ASP A 140 -15.92 -12.21 -25.76
CA ASP A 140 -17.01 -13.13 -26.14
C ASP A 140 -18.42 -12.53 -26.04
N GLY A 141 -18.58 -11.23 -26.29
CA GLY A 141 -19.91 -10.64 -26.53
C GLY A 141 -20.90 -10.67 -25.34
N GLY A 142 -20.44 -10.95 -24.11
CA GLY A 142 -21.27 -10.85 -22.90
C GLY A 142 -21.57 -12.16 -22.17
N GLN A 143 -21.06 -13.31 -22.62
CA GLN A 143 -21.26 -14.62 -21.98
C GLN A 143 -20.93 -14.61 -20.47
N PHE A 144 -19.90 -13.86 -20.05
CA PHE A 144 -19.46 -13.76 -18.65
C PHE A 144 -19.91 -12.50 -17.91
N ARG A 145 -20.93 -11.78 -18.41
CA ARG A 145 -21.37 -10.51 -17.81
C ARG A 145 -21.78 -10.64 -16.34
N LYS A 146 -22.54 -11.68 -15.99
CA LYS A 146 -23.00 -11.91 -14.61
C LYS A 146 -21.82 -12.12 -13.65
N TRP A 147 -20.82 -12.90 -14.06
CA TRP A 147 -19.63 -13.15 -13.25
C TRP A 147 -18.80 -11.88 -13.05
N ARG A 148 -18.65 -11.04 -14.08
CA ARG A 148 -18.00 -9.73 -13.92
C ARG A 148 -18.67 -8.87 -12.85
N GLU A 149 -20.00 -8.80 -12.87
CA GLU A 149 -20.76 -7.99 -11.89
C GLU A 149 -20.58 -8.54 -10.47
N ILE A 150 -20.62 -9.87 -10.30
CA ILE A 150 -20.36 -10.55 -9.02
C ILE A 150 -18.93 -10.29 -8.54
N SER A 151 -17.92 -10.57 -9.37
CA SER A 151 -16.51 -10.36 -9.02
C SER A 151 -16.21 -8.89 -8.69
N THR A 152 -16.76 -7.95 -9.45
CA THR A 152 -16.63 -6.51 -9.15
C THR A 152 -17.21 -6.19 -7.78
N SER A 153 -18.43 -6.65 -7.50
CA SER A 153 -19.10 -6.41 -6.22
C SER A 153 -18.28 -6.96 -5.05
N GLU A 154 -17.74 -8.17 -5.21
CA GLU A 154 -16.97 -8.80 -4.16
C GLU A 154 -15.62 -8.11 -3.93
N CYS A 155 -14.91 -7.73 -5.00
CA CYS A 155 -13.68 -6.93 -4.87
C CYS A 155 -13.99 -5.63 -4.11
N VAL A 156 -15.10 -4.95 -4.42
CA VAL A 156 -15.51 -3.72 -3.73
C VAL A 156 -15.79 -3.96 -2.24
N GLU A 157 -16.44 -5.08 -1.88
CA GLU A 157 -16.65 -5.43 -0.47
C GLU A 157 -15.33 -5.74 0.25
N ASP A 158 -14.40 -6.41 -0.41
CA ASP A 158 -13.07 -6.71 0.11
C ASP A 158 -12.27 -5.43 0.33
N TYR A 159 -12.32 -4.51 -0.63
CA TYR A 159 -11.75 -3.18 -0.54
C TYR A 159 -12.36 -2.36 0.61
N LYS A 160 -13.69 -2.40 0.80
CA LYS A 160 -14.34 -1.77 1.96
C LYS A 160 -13.85 -2.35 3.28
N ARG A 161 -13.67 -3.67 3.38
CA ARG A 161 -13.06 -4.30 4.57
C ARG A 161 -11.62 -3.84 4.75
N MET A 162 -10.87 -3.74 3.66
CA MET A 162 -9.49 -3.24 3.65
C MET A 162 -9.40 -1.79 4.18
N LEU A 163 -10.32 -0.90 3.78
CA LEU A 163 -10.37 0.50 4.22
C LEU A 163 -10.66 0.67 5.71
N LYS A 164 -11.39 -0.28 6.33
CA LYS A 164 -11.67 -0.26 7.78
C LYS A 164 -10.44 -0.59 8.63
N ARG A 165 -9.42 -1.23 8.06
CA ARG A 165 -8.20 -1.61 8.78
C ARG A 165 -7.28 -0.41 8.92
N LYS A 166 -6.87 -0.13 10.16
CA LYS A 166 -5.82 0.85 10.44
C LYS A 166 -4.50 0.36 9.85
N ARG A 167 -3.77 1.24 9.20
CA ARG A 167 -2.40 1.03 8.74
C ARG A 167 -1.49 2.12 9.26
N THR A 168 -0.34 1.72 9.77
CA THR A 168 0.74 2.64 10.13
C THR A 168 2.00 2.24 9.39
N TYR A 169 2.96 3.15 9.37
CA TYR A 169 4.29 2.85 8.90
C TYR A 169 5.35 3.42 9.85
N GLU A 170 6.50 2.77 9.85
CA GLU A 170 7.65 3.11 10.68
C GLU A 170 8.86 3.29 9.77
N LYS A 171 9.42 4.50 9.73
CA LYS A 171 10.67 4.76 9.00
C LYS A 171 11.81 3.95 9.63
N ARG A 172 12.67 3.40 8.76
CA ARG A 172 13.87 2.65 9.11
C ARG A 172 15.08 3.24 8.36
N PRO A 173 16.32 2.97 8.80
CA PRO A 173 17.52 3.50 8.15
C PRO A 173 17.63 3.16 6.65
N LYS A 174 17.23 1.94 6.27
CA LYS A 174 17.28 1.44 4.89
C LYS A 174 15.91 1.42 4.19
N GLY A 175 14.84 1.90 4.82
CA GLY A 175 13.50 1.78 4.25
C GLY A 175 12.41 2.01 5.29
N PHE A 176 11.42 1.12 5.38
CA PHE A 176 10.32 1.27 6.33
C PHE A 176 9.61 -0.06 6.60
N ALA A 177 8.76 -0.09 7.63
CA ALA A 177 7.82 -1.18 7.85
C ALA A 177 6.38 -0.66 7.76
N ILE A 178 5.49 -1.42 7.14
CA ILE A 178 4.04 -1.19 7.17
C ILE A 178 3.42 -2.18 8.16
N ASN A 179 2.62 -1.68 9.09
CA ASN A 179 1.84 -2.49 10.01
C ASN A 179 0.35 -2.37 9.69
N VAL A 180 -0.34 -3.50 9.62
CA VAL A 180 -1.80 -3.57 9.48
C VAL A 180 -2.39 -4.10 10.78
N TYR A 181 -3.39 -3.42 11.31
CA TYR A 181 -4.03 -3.81 12.57
C TYR A 181 -5.33 -4.58 12.34
N ASP A 182 -5.62 -5.53 13.23
CA ASP A 182 -6.93 -6.15 13.35
C ASP A 182 -7.92 -5.24 14.10
N THR A 183 -9.18 -5.67 14.19
CA THR A 183 -10.25 -4.93 14.86
C THR A 183 -10.03 -4.74 16.36
N ASN A 184 -9.17 -5.56 16.97
CA ASN A 184 -8.83 -5.49 18.39
C ASN A 184 -7.62 -4.57 18.64
N GLY A 185 -7.04 -3.99 17.58
CA GLY A 185 -5.88 -3.10 17.67
C GLY A 185 -4.54 -3.83 17.75
N ASN A 186 -4.49 -5.15 17.54
CA ASN A 186 -3.23 -5.89 17.46
C ASN A 186 -2.68 -5.87 16.03
N ILE A 187 -1.37 -5.99 15.88
CA ILE A 187 -0.75 -6.14 14.55
C ILE A 187 -1.19 -7.49 13.98
N SER A 188 -1.81 -7.44 12.83
CA SER A 188 -2.30 -8.60 12.06
C SER A 188 -1.36 -8.99 10.93
N SER A 189 -0.65 -8.01 10.38
CA SER A 189 0.48 -8.24 9.49
C SER A 189 1.48 -7.08 9.54
N ARG A 190 2.73 -7.41 9.24
CA ARG A 190 3.84 -6.48 9.12
C ARG A 190 4.63 -6.80 7.86
N ARG A 191 4.91 -5.81 7.03
CA ARG A 191 5.81 -5.93 5.87
C ARG A 191 6.97 -4.95 6.04
N VAL A 192 8.18 -5.42 5.84
CA VAL A 192 9.41 -4.60 5.92
C VAL A 192 9.96 -4.44 4.51
N PHE A 193 10.24 -3.20 4.14
CA PHE A 193 10.75 -2.82 2.84
C PHE A 193 12.12 -2.17 2.99
N GLU A 194 13.05 -2.53 2.10
CA GLU A 194 14.35 -1.89 1.97
C GLU A 194 14.48 -1.21 0.61
N ARG A 195 15.18 -0.07 0.60
CA ARG A 195 15.37 0.75 -0.59
C ARG A 195 16.37 0.08 -1.52
N LEU A 196 15.99 -0.01 -2.79
CA LEU A 196 16.87 -0.46 -3.86
C LEU A 196 17.75 0.69 -4.37
N SER A 197 18.91 0.34 -4.91
CA SER A 197 19.64 1.24 -5.80
C SER A 197 18.84 1.49 -7.09
N SER A 198 19.19 2.53 -7.84
CA SER A 198 18.52 2.84 -9.10
C SER A 198 18.60 1.69 -10.12
N SER A 199 19.76 1.03 -10.22
CA SER A 199 19.91 -0.11 -11.16
C SER A 199 19.09 -1.31 -10.73
N GLU A 200 19.10 -1.67 -9.43
CA GLU A 200 18.26 -2.77 -8.92
C GLU A 200 16.76 -2.49 -9.10
N ALA A 201 16.35 -1.22 -8.94
CA ALA A 201 14.98 -0.81 -9.17
C ALA A 201 14.59 -0.92 -10.65
N GLU A 202 15.47 -0.51 -11.57
CA GLU A 202 15.26 -0.63 -13.02
C GLU A 202 15.13 -2.09 -13.44
N ASP A 203 16.05 -2.95 -13.00
CA ASP A 203 16.03 -4.39 -13.29
C ASP A 203 14.74 -5.03 -12.74
N LEU A 204 14.38 -4.76 -11.48
CA LEU A 204 13.15 -5.28 -10.88
C LEU A 204 11.88 -4.85 -11.64
N HIS A 205 11.84 -3.61 -12.11
CA HIS A 205 10.73 -3.12 -12.92
C HIS A 205 10.65 -3.81 -14.29
N LEU A 206 11.79 -4.05 -14.93
CA LEU A 206 11.85 -4.77 -16.21
C LEU A 206 11.40 -6.22 -16.05
N ASP A 207 11.84 -6.90 -15.00
CA ASP A 207 11.44 -8.27 -14.69
C ASP A 207 9.94 -8.35 -14.41
N TYR A 208 9.40 -7.42 -13.62
CA TYR A 208 7.98 -7.34 -13.31
C TYR A 208 7.11 -7.15 -14.57
N GLU A 209 7.45 -6.18 -15.42
CA GLU A 209 6.72 -5.92 -16.68
C GLU A 209 6.90 -7.08 -17.68
N GLY A 210 8.07 -7.73 -17.68
CA GLY A 210 8.35 -8.93 -18.44
C GLY A 210 7.47 -10.11 -18.03
N ALA A 211 7.36 -10.37 -16.73
CA ALA A 211 6.50 -11.42 -16.17
C ALA A 211 5.01 -11.13 -16.47
N TYR A 212 4.55 -9.89 -16.30
CA TYR A 212 3.19 -9.48 -16.69
C TYR A 212 2.95 -9.72 -18.19
N LYS A 213 3.88 -9.30 -19.05
CA LYS A 213 3.77 -9.50 -20.50
C LYS A 213 3.72 -10.99 -20.85
N PHE A 214 4.56 -11.81 -20.22
CA PHE A 214 4.56 -13.26 -20.44
C PHE A 214 3.22 -13.89 -20.06
N VAL A 215 2.66 -13.57 -18.88
CA VAL A 215 1.33 -14.05 -18.47
C VAL A 215 0.26 -13.58 -19.45
N LYS A 216 0.35 -12.32 -19.89
CA LYS A 216 -0.59 -11.73 -20.85
C LYS A 216 -0.52 -12.35 -22.24
N GLU A 217 0.63 -12.81 -22.69
CA GLU A 217 0.77 -13.43 -24.01
C GLU A 217 0.50 -14.93 -23.96
N SER A 218 0.90 -15.59 -22.86
CA SER A 218 0.88 -17.06 -22.73
C SER A 218 -0.41 -17.61 -22.14
N ARG A 219 -1.17 -16.83 -21.35
CA ARG A 219 -2.40 -17.30 -20.69
C ARG A 219 -3.70 -16.71 -21.27
N PHE A 220 -3.64 -15.95 -22.37
CA PHE A 220 -4.83 -15.29 -22.93
C PHE A 220 -5.71 -16.19 -23.83
N ASP A 221 -5.62 -17.51 -23.68
CA ASP A 221 -6.58 -18.49 -24.22
C ASP A 221 -7.69 -18.84 -23.22
N TRP A 222 -7.89 -18.01 -22.18
CA TRP A 222 -8.97 -18.12 -21.18
C TRP A 222 -10.34 -18.36 -21.84
N GLN A 223 -10.79 -19.60 -21.81
CA GLN A 223 -12.02 -20.08 -22.46
C GLN A 223 -13.08 -20.53 -21.45
N THR A 224 -12.74 -20.55 -20.16
CA THR A 224 -13.56 -21.20 -19.13
C THR A 224 -13.92 -20.29 -17.97
N GLU A 225 -14.95 -20.67 -17.22
CA GLU A 225 -15.38 -19.99 -16.00
C GLU A 225 -14.32 -20.06 -14.89
N SER A 226 -13.57 -21.16 -14.82
CA SER A 226 -12.45 -21.39 -13.90
C SER A 226 -11.33 -20.35 -14.08
N ASP A 227 -11.08 -19.96 -15.33
CA ASP A 227 -10.09 -18.95 -15.70
C ASP A 227 -10.43 -17.56 -15.14
N PHE A 228 -11.72 -17.27 -15.08
CA PHE A 228 -12.26 -16.03 -14.52
C PHE A 228 -12.18 -16.00 -12.98
N LEU A 229 -12.26 -17.17 -12.33
CA LEU A 229 -12.13 -17.32 -10.88
C LEU A 229 -10.67 -17.29 -10.41
N ILE A 230 -9.71 -17.77 -11.22
CA ILE A 230 -8.26 -17.69 -10.96
C ILE A 230 -7.78 -16.23 -10.91
N TRP A 231 -8.53 -15.31 -11.51
CA TRP A 231 -8.24 -13.88 -11.52
C TRP A 231 -8.63 -13.15 -10.22
N ARG A 232 -9.34 -13.82 -9.31
CA ARG A 232 -9.83 -13.27 -8.04
C ARG A 232 -9.05 -13.83 -6.86
#